data_AF-A0A812LIU2-F1
#
_entry.id   AF-A0A812LIU2-F1
#
_cell.length_a   1.000
_cell.length_b   1.000
_cell.length_c   1.000
_cell.angle_alpha   90.00
_cell.angle_beta   90.00
_cell.angle_gamma   90.00
#
_symmetry.space_group_name_H-M   'P 1'
#
loop_
_entity.id
_entity.type
_entity.pdbx_description
1 polymer ?
#
loop_
_entity_poly.entity_id
_entity_poly.type
_entity_poly.pdbx_seq_one_letter_code
_entity_poly.pdbx_strand_id
1 'polypeptide(L)'
;MQCANKCLRDPVFYRCKTDTPHHKHGFKYKAYPTYDFACPVVDALEGVTHALRTIEYRDRAPMYDWVLEATGSRHVEMVEFAKTQFSYTILSKRKLTWFVDNGYVEGWDDPRFPTVQGVMRRGMTVDALKDFVLTQGMSKATNMMEWDKIWAINKQKIDPIVPRYPAVAEDAAWLKLDGPAQPTSKMEKKHPKNDEIGERLLIHSKDIYIEQEDAQAIETGEQVTLLHWGNAFVDKITRDKSGKVTELVGRLNLEGNVKDTKKKIHWVPKLDEQVTHLVLREFDHLVTKPKMEDDDDLNGIINPQSVVDTKAIGDPLLRGLAKGSMMQLERRGYFIVDRPAFQPGQGMTPSEPMVLVKIPDGKSKDMGMKSKVDPSKLQGAAGQKGEKPEKEAAAGAASPKVNGDAKAGKADKGDKAEKADKGDKADKGGKAKAKAAPGKAAERPLEDFSRLNIRVGKITKVWPHPSAEKLYCEEIDLGEGAPRQIASGLRAHLKQEEMEGQLVTVLANLKPRKLVGFESQGMVMCATSADGKVELMQPPAGAQVGERVVAEGLEMLEADDKLNEKTGKAPWEVLRPGCVTNGSKQGTYNGAVWMTSAGPVTCKSVASGAIS
;
A
#
# COMPACT_ATOMS: atom_id res chain seq x y z
N MET A 1 12.36 -45.85 -18.05
CA MET A 1 12.12 -46.11 -16.59
C MET A 1 13.17 -45.63 -15.56
N GLN A 2 14.49 -45.65 -15.81
CA GLN A 2 15.50 -45.29 -14.78
C GLN A 2 15.89 -43.80 -14.68
N CYS A 3 15.38 -42.95 -15.59
CA CYS A 3 15.71 -41.51 -15.61
C CYS A 3 15.39 -40.84 -14.26
N ALA A 4 16.27 -39.95 -13.79
CA ALA A 4 16.03 -39.18 -12.56
C ALA A 4 14.77 -38.31 -12.67
N ASN A 5 14.56 -37.71 -13.85
CA ASN A 5 13.32 -37.02 -14.17
C ASN A 5 12.17 -38.03 -14.38
N LYS A 6 11.18 -37.97 -13.49
CA LYS A 6 10.02 -38.88 -13.52
C LYS A 6 9.14 -38.68 -14.76
N CYS A 7 9.10 -37.48 -15.35
CA CYS A 7 8.31 -37.20 -16.54
C CYS A 7 8.79 -37.99 -17.77
N LEU A 8 10.04 -38.42 -17.80
CA LEU A 8 10.63 -39.22 -18.90
C LEU A 8 10.50 -40.73 -18.68
N ARG A 9 9.85 -41.17 -17.59
CA ARG A 9 9.66 -42.59 -17.31
C ARG A 9 8.39 -43.08 -17.99
N ASP A 10 8.52 -43.36 -19.28
CA ASP A 10 7.50 -43.98 -20.13
C ASP A 10 6.13 -43.26 -19.96
N PRO A 11 6.06 -41.96 -20.29
CA PRO A 11 4.88 -41.14 -20.05
C PRO A 11 3.65 -41.64 -20.81
N VAL A 12 2.48 -41.49 -20.21
CA VAL A 12 1.21 -41.87 -20.83
C VAL A 12 0.81 -40.80 -21.84
N PHE A 13 0.76 -41.14 -23.13
CA PHE A 13 0.34 -40.21 -24.19
C PHE A 13 -1.14 -40.25 -24.52
N TYR A 14 -1.81 -41.39 -24.35
CA TYR A 14 -3.24 -41.51 -24.58
C TYR A 14 -3.94 -42.16 -23.40
N ARG A 15 -5.16 -41.70 -23.12
CA ARG A 15 -6.07 -42.35 -22.17
C ARG A 15 -7.38 -42.65 -22.86
N CYS A 16 -7.91 -43.84 -22.60
CA CYS A 16 -9.23 -44.22 -23.06
C CYS A 16 -10.29 -43.59 -22.16
N LYS A 17 -11.25 -42.89 -22.76
CA LYS A 17 -12.44 -42.37 -22.08
C LYS A 17 -13.63 -42.55 -23.01
N THR A 18 -14.51 -43.48 -22.68
CA THR A 18 -15.54 -43.97 -23.61
C THR A 18 -16.96 -43.53 -23.24
N ASP A 19 -17.14 -43.12 -21.98
CA ASP A 19 -18.39 -42.86 -21.26
C ASP A 19 -18.80 -41.38 -21.24
N THR A 20 -17.83 -40.46 -21.35
CA THR A 20 -18.08 -39.01 -21.37
C THR A 20 -17.92 -38.46 -22.78
N PRO A 21 -18.92 -37.77 -23.36
CA PRO A 21 -18.78 -37.15 -24.67
C PRO A 21 -17.84 -35.93 -24.62
N HIS A 22 -17.05 -35.73 -25.67
CA HIS A 22 -16.27 -34.50 -25.84
C HIS A 22 -17.20 -33.35 -26.25
N HIS A 23 -17.09 -32.20 -25.60
CA HIS A 23 -17.99 -31.06 -25.82
C HIS A 23 -18.09 -30.58 -27.29
N LYS A 24 -17.01 -30.72 -28.09
CA LYS A 24 -17.02 -30.42 -29.55
C LYS A 24 -17.29 -31.60 -30.49
N HIS A 25 -16.96 -32.82 -30.06
CA HIS A 25 -16.88 -33.98 -30.97
C HIS A 25 -17.76 -35.15 -30.56
N GLY A 26 -18.58 -34.98 -29.51
CA GLY A 26 -19.42 -36.02 -28.95
C GLY A 26 -18.61 -37.28 -28.64
N PHE A 27 -19.13 -38.43 -29.07
CA PHE A 27 -18.54 -39.74 -28.86
C PHE A 27 -17.62 -40.22 -29.99
N LYS A 28 -17.25 -39.35 -30.94
CA LYS A 28 -16.45 -39.70 -32.13
C LYS A 28 -15.13 -40.37 -31.79
N TYR A 29 -14.44 -39.87 -30.77
CA TYR A 29 -13.15 -40.39 -30.31
C TYR A 29 -13.33 -41.13 -28.99
N LYS A 30 -12.54 -42.19 -28.78
CA LYS A 30 -12.57 -43.03 -27.56
C LYS A 30 -11.25 -43.03 -26.79
N ALA A 31 -10.19 -42.52 -27.41
CA ALA A 31 -8.89 -42.28 -26.81
C ALA A 31 -8.54 -40.80 -27.01
N TYR A 32 -8.04 -40.17 -25.95
CA TYR A 32 -7.70 -38.75 -25.94
C TYR A 32 -6.24 -38.57 -25.55
N PRO A 33 -5.51 -37.67 -26.23
CA PRO A 33 -4.13 -37.41 -25.90
C PRO A 33 -4.02 -36.70 -24.54
N THR A 34 -2.96 -36.97 -23.81
CA THR A 34 -2.61 -36.23 -22.59
C THR A 34 -1.98 -34.89 -22.95
N TYR A 35 -1.93 -33.98 -21.97
CA TYR A 35 -1.25 -32.67 -22.10
C TYR A 35 0.18 -32.83 -22.64
N ASP A 36 0.89 -33.82 -22.10
CA ASP A 36 2.29 -34.13 -22.38
C ASP A 36 2.55 -34.50 -23.85
N PHE A 37 1.58 -35.12 -24.52
CA PHE A 37 1.68 -35.44 -25.95
C PHE A 37 1.08 -34.35 -26.84
N ALA A 38 -0.08 -33.82 -26.46
CA ALA A 38 -0.83 -32.89 -27.29
C ALA A 38 -0.14 -31.54 -27.43
N CYS A 39 0.39 -30.98 -26.34
CA CYS A 39 0.94 -29.62 -26.36
C CYS A 39 2.12 -29.44 -27.30
N PRO A 40 3.19 -30.28 -27.27
CA PRO A 40 4.30 -30.14 -28.21
C PRO A 40 3.85 -30.25 -29.67
N VAL A 41 3.00 -31.24 -29.97
CA VAL A 41 2.50 -31.47 -31.34
C VAL A 41 1.65 -30.30 -31.82
N VAL A 42 0.73 -29.79 -31.00
CA VAL A 42 -0.12 -28.64 -31.36
C VAL A 42 0.71 -27.37 -31.52
N ASP A 43 1.59 -27.06 -30.55
CA ASP A 43 2.46 -25.89 -30.63
C ASP A 43 3.28 -25.94 -31.93
N ALA A 44 3.87 -27.10 -32.26
CA ALA A 44 4.59 -27.33 -33.51
C ALA A 44 3.71 -27.14 -34.75
N LEU A 45 2.52 -27.74 -34.81
CA LEU A 45 1.62 -27.59 -35.97
C LEU A 45 1.15 -26.15 -36.18
N GLU A 46 0.96 -25.37 -35.11
CA GLU A 46 0.45 -24.00 -35.17
C GLU A 46 1.51 -22.93 -35.47
N GLY A 47 2.78 -23.29 -35.64
CA GLY A 47 3.83 -22.30 -35.94
C GLY A 47 4.35 -21.51 -34.73
N VAL A 48 3.94 -21.83 -33.49
CA VAL A 48 4.49 -21.27 -32.24
C VAL A 48 6.03 -21.30 -32.21
N THR A 49 6.67 -20.14 -32.09
CA THR A 49 8.14 -20.06 -31.97
C THR A 49 8.61 -20.21 -30.53
N HIS A 50 7.88 -19.59 -29.58
CA HIS A 50 8.19 -19.61 -28.15
C HIS A 50 6.94 -20.03 -27.36
N ALA A 51 6.98 -21.20 -26.74
CA ALA A 51 5.94 -21.70 -25.86
C ALA A 51 6.15 -21.16 -24.44
N LEU A 52 5.42 -20.09 -24.08
CA LEU A 52 5.45 -19.52 -22.74
C LEU A 52 4.66 -20.41 -21.77
N ARG A 53 5.31 -20.92 -20.72
CA ARG A 53 4.70 -21.80 -19.70
C ARG A 53 5.12 -21.40 -18.29
N THR A 54 4.29 -21.74 -17.32
CA THR A 54 4.62 -21.46 -15.91
C THR A 54 5.68 -22.44 -15.40
N ILE A 55 6.60 -21.98 -14.54
CA ILE A 55 7.77 -22.73 -14.06
C ILE A 55 7.45 -24.06 -13.36
N GLU A 56 6.22 -24.22 -12.86
CA GLU A 56 5.75 -25.50 -12.31
C GLU A 56 5.80 -26.67 -13.30
N TYR A 57 5.84 -26.38 -14.60
CA TYR A 57 5.94 -27.39 -15.66
C TYR A 57 7.37 -27.66 -16.12
N ARG A 58 8.39 -27.07 -15.49
CA ARG A 58 9.79 -27.22 -15.90
C ARG A 58 10.25 -28.65 -16.07
N ASP A 59 9.86 -29.53 -15.14
CA ASP A 59 10.26 -30.95 -15.21
C ASP A 59 9.65 -31.67 -16.42
N ARG A 60 8.65 -31.09 -17.08
CA ARG A 60 8.05 -31.61 -18.33
C ARG A 60 8.75 -31.10 -19.58
N ALA A 61 9.61 -30.08 -19.52
CA ALA A 61 10.31 -29.53 -20.68
C ALA A 61 11.13 -30.59 -21.44
N PRO A 62 11.93 -31.46 -20.77
CA PRO A 62 12.68 -32.50 -21.50
C PRO A 62 11.79 -33.49 -22.25
N MET A 63 10.58 -33.74 -21.73
CA MET A 63 9.61 -34.63 -22.37
C MET A 63 8.91 -33.92 -23.54
N TYR A 64 8.72 -32.61 -23.46
CA TYR A 64 8.21 -31.80 -24.57
C TYR A 64 9.16 -31.85 -25.78
N ASP A 65 10.45 -31.62 -25.54
CA ASP A 65 11.49 -31.68 -26.58
C ASP A 65 11.58 -33.10 -27.19
N TRP A 66 11.54 -34.12 -26.34
CA TRP A 66 11.53 -35.51 -26.80
C TRP A 66 10.35 -35.82 -27.73
N VAL A 67 9.15 -35.30 -27.45
CA VAL A 67 7.98 -35.51 -28.33
C VAL A 67 8.18 -34.81 -29.67
N LEU A 68 8.75 -33.60 -29.70
CA LEU A 68 9.04 -32.90 -30.93
C LEU A 68 10.03 -33.69 -31.80
N GLU A 69 11.13 -34.15 -31.21
CA GLU A 69 12.14 -34.97 -31.88
C GLU A 69 11.55 -36.28 -32.39
N ALA A 70 10.84 -37.01 -31.54
CA ALA A 70 10.27 -38.32 -31.88
C ALA A 70 9.21 -38.25 -32.98
N THR A 71 8.51 -37.13 -33.11
CA THR A 71 7.51 -36.90 -34.17
C THR A 71 8.09 -36.26 -35.43
N GLY A 72 9.38 -35.90 -35.43
CA GLY A 72 9.99 -35.12 -36.52
C GLY A 72 9.36 -33.73 -36.67
N SER A 73 8.76 -33.21 -35.60
CA SER A 73 8.14 -31.89 -35.58
C SER A 73 9.21 -30.80 -35.54
N ARG A 74 8.85 -29.59 -35.96
CA ARG A 74 9.74 -28.44 -35.82
C ARG A 74 10.01 -28.14 -34.34
N HIS A 75 11.21 -27.66 -34.04
CA HIS A 75 11.57 -27.20 -32.71
C HIS A 75 10.70 -26.01 -32.27
N VAL A 76 10.31 -26.00 -31.00
CA VAL A 76 9.59 -24.89 -30.35
C VAL A 76 10.32 -24.57 -29.05
N GLU A 77 10.73 -23.32 -28.88
CA GLU A 77 11.50 -22.92 -27.71
C GLU A 77 10.60 -22.78 -26.48
N MET A 78 10.91 -23.47 -25.39
CA MET A 78 10.14 -23.35 -24.16
C MET A 78 10.67 -22.22 -23.28
N VAL A 79 9.80 -21.28 -22.93
CA VAL A 79 10.15 -20.15 -22.08
C VAL A 79 9.32 -20.18 -20.80
N GLU A 80 10.01 -20.19 -19.67
CA GLU A 80 9.39 -20.36 -18.36
C GLU A 80 9.26 -19.04 -17.61
N PHE A 81 8.13 -18.87 -16.92
CA PHE A 81 7.89 -17.74 -16.02
C PHE A 81 7.16 -18.18 -14.74
N ALA A 82 7.32 -17.44 -13.66
CA ALA A 82 6.63 -17.69 -12.41
C ALA A 82 5.18 -17.18 -12.47
N LYS A 83 4.31 -17.83 -11.72
CA LYS A 83 2.91 -17.42 -11.58
C LYS A 83 2.81 -16.21 -10.67
N THR A 84 1.89 -15.31 -11.00
CA THR A 84 1.40 -14.28 -10.10
C THR A 84 0.68 -14.93 -8.92
N GLN A 85 1.10 -14.63 -7.70
CA GLN A 85 0.40 -15.03 -6.48
C GLN A 85 0.08 -13.79 -5.65
N PHE A 86 -1.08 -13.79 -5.00
CA PHE A 86 -1.50 -12.72 -4.10
C PHE A 86 -1.69 -13.26 -2.69
N SER A 87 -1.31 -12.46 -1.69
CA SER A 87 -1.64 -12.74 -0.30
C SER A 87 -3.16 -12.76 -0.11
N TYR A 88 -3.64 -13.57 0.84
CA TYR A 88 -5.05 -13.76 1.20
C TYR A 88 -5.95 -14.13 0.03
N THR A 89 -5.38 -14.75 -1.01
CA THR A 89 -6.07 -15.01 -2.27
C THR A 89 -5.96 -16.47 -2.68
N ILE A 90 -7.09 -17.09 -2.97
CA ILE A 90 -7.17 -18.47 -3.46
C ILE A 90 -7.22 -18.45 -4.99
N LEU A 91 -6.21 -19.02 -5.65
CA LEU A 91 -6.18 -19.16 -7.11
C LEU A 91 -6.55 -20.57 -7.60
N SER A 92 -6.58 -21.56 -6.71
CA SER A 92 -6.91 -22.94 -7.07
C SER A 92 -8.38 -23.04 -7.50
N LYS A 93 -8.62 -23.46 -8.75
CA LYS A 93 -9.97 -23.66 -9.29
C LYS A 93 -10.81 -24.59 -8.43
N ARG A 94 -10.21 -25.68 -7.90
CA ARG A 94 -10.91 -26.62 -7.01
C ARG A 94 -11.41 -25.91 -5.75
N LYS A 95 -10.55 -25.13 -5.10
CA LYS A 95 -10.89 -24.38 -3.89
C LYS A 95 -11.91 -23.27 -4.20
N LEU A 96 -11.77 -22.53 -5.29
CA LEU A 96 -12.76 -21.52 -5.72
C LEU A 96 -14.13 -22.14 -6.04
N THR A 97 -14.16 -23.29 -6.70
CA THR A 97 -15.41 -24.03 -6.99
C THR A 97 -16.10 -24.42 -5.69
N TRP A 98 -15.34 -24.86 -4.67
CA TRP A 98 -15.89 -25.14 -3.35
C TRP A 98 -16.58 -23.92 -2.70
N PHE A 99 -16.00 -22.72 -2.80
CA PHE A 99 -16.65 -21.49 -2.29
C PHE A 99 -17.99 -21.20 -2.99
N VAL A 100 -18.06 -21.43 -4.30
CA VAL A 100 -19.28 -21.26 -5.09
C VAL A 100 -20.32 -22.32 -4.72
N ASP A 101 -19.95 -23.60 -4.72
CA ASP A 101 -20.85 -24.72 -4.48
C ASP A 101 -21.44 -24.70 -3.04
N ASN A 102 -20.71 -24.16 -2.07
CA ASN A 102 -21.15 -24.02 -0.68
C ASN A 102 -21.81 -22.66 -0.38
N GLY A 103 -21.98 -21.78 -1.37
CA GLY A 103 -22.72 -20.52 -1.21
C GLY A 103 -22.03 -19.45 -0.35
N TYR A 104 -20.71 -19.53 -0.15
CA TYR A 104 -19.94 -18.47 0.54
C TYR A 104 -19.74 -17.22 -0.32
N VAL A 105 -19.96 -17.35 -1.62
CA VAL A 105 -19.92 -16.28 -2.61
C VAL A 105 -21.13 -16.34 -3.54
N GLU A 106 -21.41 -15.21 -4.20
CA GLU A 106 -22.55 -15.11 -5.13
C GLU A 106 -22.33 -15.92 -6.42
N GLY A 107 -21.08 -16.13 -6.82
CA GLY A 107 -20.72 -16.82 -8.06
C GLY A 107 -19.28 -16.58 -8.48
N TRP A 108 -18.96 -16.91 -9.73
CA TRP A 108 -17.62 -16.72 -10.30
C TRP A 108 -17.24 -15.27 -10.56
N ASP A 109 -18.23 -14.38 -10.64
CA ASP A 109 -18.08 -12.94 -10.81
C ASP A 109 -18.17 -12.18 -9.47
N ASP A 110 -18.14 -12.87 -8.32
CA ASP A 110 -18.14 -12.23 -7.01
C ASP A 110 -16.94 -11.26 -6.88
N PRO A 111 -17.14 -10.00 -6.43
CA PRO A 111 -16.07 -9.01 -6.31
C PRO A 111 -14.88 -9.40 -5.39
N ARG A 112 -15.06 -10.39 -4.52
CA ARG A 112 -14.00 -10.94 -3.65
C ARG A 112 -13.16 -11.99 -4.36
N PHE A 113 -13.61 -12.51 -5.50
CA PHE A 113 -12.87 -13.51 -6.27
C PHE A 113 -11.76 -12.86 -7.10
N PRO A 114 -10.60 -13.56 -7.25
CA PRO A 114 -9.50 -13.11 -8.09
C PRO A 114 -9.72 -13.41 -9.59
N THR A 115 -10.96 -13.69 -9.99
CA THR A 115 -11.32 -13.87 -11.40
C THR A 115 -11.31 -12.51 -12.09
N VAL A 116 -11.05 -12.48 -13.40
CA VAL A 116 -11.13 -11.24 -14.18
C VAL A 116 -12.52 -10.60 -14.04
N GLN A 117 -13.58 -11.40 -14.06
CA GLN A 117 -14.96 -10.93 -13.88
C GLN A 117 -15.18 -10.34 -12.47
N GLY A 118 -14.71 -11.00 -11.42
CA GLY A 118 -14.85 -10.53 -10.04
C GLY A 118 -14.14 -9.19 -9.82
N VAL A 119 -12.85 -9.10 -10.19
CA VAL A 119 -12.11 -7.84 -10.02
C VAL A 119 -12.67 -6.71 -10.89
N MET A 120 -13.17 -7.00 -12.09
CA MET A 120 -13.85 -6.00 -12.93
C MET A 120 -15.17 -5.54 -12.32
N ARG A 121 -15.98 -6.45 -11.76
CA ARG A 121 -17.20 -6.10 -11.02
C ARG A 121 -16.90 -5.25 -9.79
N ARG A 122 -15.72 -5.43 -9.17
CA ARG A 122 -15.18 -4.57 -8.10
C ARG A 122 -14.68 -3.20 -8.58
N GLY A 123 -14.60 -2.96 -9.89
CA GLY A 123 -14.19 -1.70 -10.49
C GLY A 123 -12.75 -1.65 -11.01
N MET A 124 -12.11 -2.81 -11.22
CA MET A 124 -10.84 -2.90 -11.95
C MET A 124 -11.04 -2.57 -13.43
N THR A 125 -10.18 -1.72 -13.98
CA THR A 125 -10.12 -1.45 -15.42
C THR A 125 -9.17 -2.41 -16.14
N VAL A 126 -9.48 -2.73 -17.38
CA VAL A 126 -8.63 -3.60 -18.22
C VAL A 126 -7.24 -2.99 -18.42
N ASP A 127 -7.16 -1.67 -18.60
CA ASP A 127 -5.90 -0.98 -18.81
C ASP A 127 -5.02 -0.99 -17.54
N ALA A 128 -5.61 -0.82 -16.36
CA ALA A 128 -4.88 -0.98 -15.11
C ALA A 128 -4.37 -2.41 -14.89
N LEU A 129 -5.17 -3.42 -15.26
CA LEU A 129 -4.75 -4.82 -15.19
C LEU A 129 -3.58 -5.10 -16.14
N LYS A 130 -3.63 -4.59 -17.37
CA LYS A 130 -2.52 -4.69 -18.34
C LYS A 130 -1.27 -4.00 -17.83
N ASP A 131 -1.39 -2.75 -17.37
CA ASP A 131 -0.27 -1.99 -16.84
C ASP A 131 0.35 -2.69 -15.64
N PHE A 132 -0.46 -3.27 -14.74
CA PHE A 132 0.05 -4.07 -13.64
C PHE A 132 0.87 -5.26 -14.13
N VAL A 133 0.35 -6.05 -15.07
CA VAL A 133 1.07 -7.20 -15.65
C VAL A 133 2.39 -6.76 -16.30
N LEU A 134 2.38 -5.67 -17.08
CA LEU A 134 3.57 -5.12 -17.71
C LEU A 134 4.60 -4.64 -16.68
N THR A 135 4.15 -4.04 -15.58
CA THR A 135 5.03 -3.54 -14.50
C THR A 135 5.67 -4.68 -13.70
N GLN A 136 5.04 -5.86 -13.63
CA GLN A 136 5.65 -7.03 -12.98
C GLN A 136 6.75 -7.66 -13.83
N GLY A 137 6.59 -7.63 -15.16
CA GLY A 137 7.52 -8.26 -16.08
C GLY A 137 7.54 -9.78 -16.00
N MET A 138 8.40 -10.39 -16.80
CA MET A 138 8.60 -11.84 -16.86
C MET A 138 9.78 -12.22 -15.96
N SER A 139 9.50 -12.96 -14.88
CA SER A 139 10.53 -13.47 -13.97
C SER A 139 10.29 -14.95 -13.67
N LYS A 140 11.35 -15.69 -13.37
CA LYS A 140 11.28 -17.07 -12.86
C LYS A 140 11.09 -17.13 -11.35
N ALA A 141 11.24 -16.00 -10.65
CA ALA A 141 11.06 -15.91 -9.21
C ALA A 141 9.56 -15.87 -8.85
N THR A 142 9.14 -16.76 -7.96
CA THR A 142 7.76 -16.75 -7.45
C THR A 142 7.63 -15.71 -6.34
N ASN A 143 6.85 -14.68 -6.59
CA ASN A 143 6.61 -13.59 -5.64
C ASN A 143 5.15 -13.60 -5.18
N MET A 144 4.96 -13.55 -3.87
CA MET A 144 3.66 -13.32 -3.24
C MET A 144 3.45 -11.81 -3.10
N MET A 145 2.43 -11.29 -3.79
CA MET A 145 2.16 -9.86 -3.90
C MET A 145 0.95 -9.45 -3.07
N GLU A 146 0.93 -8.18 -2.67
CA GLU A 146 -0.27 -7.55 -2.13
C GLU A 146 -1.09 -6.88 -3.23
N TRP A 147 -2.38 -6.72 -2.97
CA TRP A 147 -3.32 -6.06 -3.89
C TRP A 147 -3.14 -4.54 -3.99
N ASP A 148 -2.43 -3.93 -3.04
CA ASP A 148 -2.25 -2.47 -2.97
C ASP A 148 -1.74 -1.87 -4.27
N LYS A 149 -0.75 -2.51 -4.91
CA LYS A 149 -0.11 -1.98 -6.13
C LYS A 149 -1.07 -1.97 -7.32
N ILE A 150 -1.84 -3.04 -7.53
CA ILE A 150 -2.77 -3.10 -8.67
C ILE A 150 -3.93 -2.10 -8.50
N TRP A 151 -4.41 -1.91 -7.27
CA TRP A 151 -5.44 -0.90 -6.99
C TRP A 151 -4.91 0.53 -7.07
N ALA A 152 -3.66 0.78 -6.68
CA ALA A 152 -3.02 2.08 -6.87
C ALA A 152 -2.91 2.44 -8.35
N ILE A 153 -2.52 1.48 -9.21
CA ILE A 153 -2.50 1.66 -10.67
C ILE A 153 -3.92 1.93 -11.18
N ASN A 154 -4.92 1.17 -10.73
CA ASN A 154 -6.32 1.37 -11.13
C ASN A 154 -6.83 2.76 -10.76
N LYS A 155 -6.53 3.24 -9.54
CA LYS A 155 -6.87 4.59 -9.09
C LYS A 155 -6.28 5.66 -10.01
N GLN A 156 -5.01 5.53 -10.41
CA GLN A 156 -4.37 6.49 -11.32
C GLN A 156 -5.08 6.58 -12.67
N LYS A 157 -5.69 5.47 -13.14
CA LYS A 157 -6.47 5.44 -14.38
C LYS A 157 -7.87 6.03 -14.22
N ILE A 158 -8.55 5.75 -13.10
CA ILE A 158 -9.94 6.17 -12.92
C ILE A 158 -10.09 7.59 -12.37
N ASP A 159 -9.18 8.07 -11.50
CA ASP A 159 -9.30 9.39 -10.85
C ASP A 159 -9.50 10.54 -11.84
N PRO A 160 -8.79 10.61 -12.99
CA PRO A 160 -8.97 11.71 -13.93
C PRO A 160 -10.28 11.67 -14.72
N ILE A 161 -11.00 10.54 -14.74
CA ILE A 161 -12.15 10.29 -15.63
C ILE A 161 -13.48 10.05 -14.90
N VAL A 162 -13.46 9.90 -13.56
CA VAL A 162 -14.68 9.62 -12.79
C VAL A 162 -15.37 10.90 -12.30
N PRO A 163 -16.69 11.03 -12.49
CA PRO A 163 -17.47 12.13 -11.94
C PRO A 163 -17.55 12.08 -10.40
N ARG A 164 -17.71 13.24 -9.78
CA ARG A 164 -17.81 13.41 -8.32
C ARG A 164 -19.23 13.72 -7.88
N TYR A 165 -19.70 13.02 -6.85
CA TYR A 165 -21.03 13.22 -6.26
C TYR A 165 -20.93 13.24 -4.73
N PRO A 166 -21.73 14.06 -4.04
CA PRO A 166 -21.84 13.98 -2.60
C PRO A 166 -22.72 12.79 -2.18
N ALA A 167 -22.36 12.18 -1.07
CA ALA A 167 -23.20 11.24 -0.34
C ALA A 167 -22.82 11.28 1.14
N VAL A 168 -23.81 11.19 2.01
CA VAL A 168 -23.66 11.22 3.46
C VAL A 168 -24.21 9.94 4.09
N ALA A 169 -23.85 9.61 5.33
CA ALA A 169 -24.44 8.47 6.03
C ALA A 169 -25.97 8.63 6.16
N GLU A 170 -26.71 7.52 6.29
CA GLU A 170 -28.17 7.57 6.52
C GLU A 170 -28.53 8.33 7.80
N ASP A 171 -27.60 8.37 8.75
CA ASP A 171 -27.77 8.95 10.06
C ASP A 171 -27.25 10.41 10.13
N ALA A 172 -27.01 11.04 8.97
CA ALA A 172 -26.52 12.41 8.80
C ALA A 172 -27.32 13.48 9.55
N ALA A 173 -26.65 14.57 9.93
CA ALA A 173 -27.28 15.71 10.58
C ALA A 173 -27.96 16.63 9.55
N TRP A 174 -29.07 17.23 9.95
CA TRP A 174 -29.76 18.25 9.16
C TRP A 174 -29.18 19.63 9.44
N LEU A 175 -28.65 20.30 8.42
CA LEU A 175 -28.27 21.71 8.48
C LEU A 175 -29.30 22.55 7.71
N LYS A 176 -29.97 23.45 8.45
CA LYS A 176 -30.89 24.46 7.94
C LYS A 176 -30.14 25.75 7.68
N LEU A 177 -30.27 26.28 6.47
CA LEU A 177 -29.63 27.51 6.00
C LEU A 177 -30.69 28.54 5.63
N ASP A 178 -30.33 29.82 5.62
CA ASP A 178 -31.12 30.91 5.05
C ASP A 178 -30.99 30.98 3.51
N GLY A 179 -30.91 29.80 2.87
CA GLY A 179 -30.83 29.63 1.43
C GLY A 179 -32.16 29.85 0.69
N PRO A 180 -32.23 29.50 -0.61
CA PRO A 180 -33.42 29.76 -1.42
C PRO A 180 -34.65 29.02 -0.87
N ALA A 181 -35.80 29.69 -0.86
CA ALA A 181 -37.05 29.18 -0.29
C ALA A 181 -37.57 27.92 -1.00
N GLN A 182 -37.29 27.81 -2.31
CA GLN A 182 -37.49 26.62 -3.13
C GLN A 182 -36.13 26.14 -3.66
N PRO A 183 -35.95 24.82 -3.87
CA PRO A 183 -34.70 24.31 -4.45
C PRO A 183 -34.40 24.98 -5.79
N THR A 184 -33.17 25.48 -5.95
CA THR A 184 -32.67 26.03 -7.22
C THR A 184 -31.52 25.18 -7.73
N SER A 185 -31.25 25.23 -9.02
CA SER A 185 -30.26 24.38 -9.66
C SER A 185 -29.26 25.18 -10.47
N LYS A 186 -27.98 24.80 -10.39
CA LYS A 186 -26.90 25.40 -11.18
C LYS A 186 -26.09 24.29 -11.85
N MET A 187 -25.57 24.56 -13.06
CA MET A 187 -24.59 23.66 -13.68
C MET A 187 -23.23 23.80 -12.99
N GLU A 188 -22.62 22.67 -12.66
CA GLU A 188 -21.32 22.56 -11.99
C GLU A 188 -20.50 21.44 -12.64
N LYS A 189 -19.17 21.57 -12.63
CA LYS A 189 -18.31 20.56 -13.25
C LYS A 189 -18.47 19.21 -12.54
N LYS A 190 -18.59 18.13 -13.30
CA LYS A 190 -18.56 16.75 -12.74
C LYS A 190 -17.21 16.40 -12.15
N HIS A 191 -16.13 17.00 -12.67
CA HIS A 191 -14.79 16.77 -12.18
C HIS A 191 -14.02 18.10 -12.08
N PRO A 192 -13.37 18.41 -10.95
CA PRO A 192 -12.73 19.72 -10.71
C PRO A 192 -11.55 20.05 -11.63
N LYS A 193 -10.94 19.04 -12.25
CA LYS A 193 -9.72 19.19 -13.07
C LYS A 193 -9.88 18.71 -14.51
N ASN A 194 -11.04 18.16 -14.87
CA ASN A 194 -11.25 17.60 -16.19
C ASN A 194 -12.62 18.02 -16.72
N ASP A 195 -12.59 19.01 -17.62
CA ASP A 195 -13.78 19.63 -18.17
C ASP A 195 -14.47 18.73 -19.22
N GLU A 196 -13.76 17.74 -19.79
CA GLU A 196 -14.30 16.83 -20.80
C GLU A 196 -15.37 15.86 -20.25
N ILE A 197 -15.38 15.62 -18.94
CA ILE A 197 -16.41 14.80 -18.27
C ILE A 197 -17.78 15.53 -18.27
N GLY A 198 -17.74 16.84 -18.50
CA GLY A 198 -18.91 17.71 -18.57
C GLY A 198 -19.42 18.15 -17.21
N GLU A 199 -20.68 18.55 -17.19
CA GLU A 199 -21.31 19.21 -16.05
C GLU A 199 -22.44 18.35 -15.46
N ARG A 200 -22.79 18.63 -14.21
CA ARG A 200 -23.91 18.08 -13.48
C ARG A 200 -24.73 19.20 -12.85
N LEU A 201 -25.98 18.89 -12.55
CA LEU A 201 -26.83 19.79 -11.80
C LEU A 201 -26.43 19.77 -10.31
N LEU A 202 -26.10 20.91 -9.76
CA LEU A 202 -25.96 21.12 -8.32
C LEU A 202 -27.23 21.77 -7.79
N ILE A 203 -27.95 21.06 -6.92
CA ILE A 203 -29.22 21.53 -6.36
C ILE A 203 -28.98 22.19 -5.01
N HIS A 204 -29.24 23.49 -4.93
CA HIS A 204 -29.18 24.26 -3.69
C HIS A 204 -30.55 24.28 -3.03
N SER A 205 -30.60 23.92 -1.75
CA SER A 205 -31.80 23.92 -0.92
C SER A 205 -31.46 24.53 0.43
N LYS A 206 -32.39 25.27 1.05
CA LYS A 206 -32.25 25.74 2.44
C LYS A 206 -32.03 24.59 3.43
N ASP A 207 -32.45 23.38 3.08
CA ASP A 207 -32.29 22.18 3.90
C ASP A 207 -31.27 21.24 3.26
N ILE A 208 -30.21 20.91 3.98
CA ILE A 208 -29.17 19.97 3.54
C ILE A 208 -28.82 18.95 4.62
N TYR A 209 -28.34 17.80 4.20
CA TYR A 209 -27.71 16.81 5.06
C TYR A 209 -26.19 16.95 5.03
N ILE A 210 -25.56 16.83 6.19
CA ILE A 210 -24.10 16.82 6.35
C ILE A 210 -23.67 15.63 7.20
N GLU A 211 -22.43 15.16 7.00
CA GLU A 211 -21.91 14.04 7.78
C GLU A 211 -21.95 14.28 9.28
N GLN A 212 -22.19 13.20 10.01
CA GLN A 212 -22.29 13.28 11.46
C GLN A 212 -20.97 13.65 12.13
N GLU A 213 -19.85 13.14 11.62
CA GLU A 213 -18.51 13.49 12.11
C GLU A 213 -18.21 14.98 11.88
N ASP A 214 -18.59 15.51 10.71
CA ASP A 214 -18.42 16.92 10.40
C ASP A 214 -19.32 17.78 11.30
N ALA A 215 -20.60 17.41 11.46
CA ALA A 215 -21.55 18.09 12.31
C ALA A 215 -21.11 18.13 13.78
N GLN A 216 -20.59 17.03 14.31
CA GLN A 216 -20.09 16.95 15.68
C GLN A 216 -18.85 17.82 15.90
N ALA A 217 -18.01 17.95 14.88
CA ALA A 217 -16.79 18.73 14.96
C ALA A 217 -17.05 20.24 14.91
N ILE A 218 -18.18 20.70 14.38
CA ILE A 218 -18.51 22.13 14.26
C ILE A 218 -18.84 22.74 15.62
N GLU A 219 -18.32 23.95 15.84
CA GLU A 219 -18.63 24.79 17.01
C GLU A 219 -19.65 25.87 16.65
N THR A 220 -20.44 26.29 17.64
CA THR A 220 -21.39 27.40 17.47
C THR A 220 -20.65 28.70 17.13
N GLY A 221 -21.11 29.41 16.10
CA GLY A 221 -20.48 30.60 15.53
C GLY A 221 -19.36 30.32 14.53
N GLU A 222 -19.01 29.05 14.31
CA GLU A 222 -17.94 28.69 13.38
C GLU A 222 -18.38 28.84 11.92
N GLN A 223 -17.45 29.27 11.07
CA GLN A 223 -17.63 29.31 9.63
C GLN A 223 -17.07 28.05 8.95
N VAL A 224 -17.89 27.44 8.10
CA VAL A 224 -17.54 26.25 7.32
C VAL A 224 -17.67 26.54 5.82
N THR A 225 -16.90 25.83 4.99
CA THR A 225 -17.15 25.79 3.53
C THR A 225 -18.02 24.60 3.18
N LEU A 226 -19.14 24.88 2.52
CA LEU A 226 -19.95 23.92 1.78
C LEU A 226 -19.32 23.73 0.40
N LEU A 227 -18.82 22.52 0.10
CA LEU A 227 -18.17 22.23 -1.18
C LEU A 227 -19.10 22.60 -2.35
N HIS A 228 -18.54 23.29 -3.35
CA HIS A 228 -19.21 23.79 -4.56
C HIS A 228 -20.33 24.81 -4.36
N TRP A 229 -20.58 25.28 -3.12
CA TRP A 229 -21.63 26.27 -2.85
C TRP A 229 -21.07 27.58 -2.28
N GLY A 230 -20.21 27.52 -1.26
CA GLY A 230 -19.68 28.71 -0.60
C GLY A 230 -19.50 28.49 0.90
N ASN A 231 -19.41 29.58 1.67
CA ASN A 231 -19.28 29.49 3.13
C ASN A 231 -20.63 29.64 3.83
N ALA A 232 -20.74 29.09 5.04
CA ALA A 232 -21.86 29.29 5.95
C ALA A 232 -21.37 29.40 7.40
N PHE A 233 -22.01 30.25 8.19
CA PHE A 233 -21.87 30.24 9.64
C PHE A 233 -22.86 29.27 10.26
N VAL A 234 -22.47 28.57 11.31
CA VAL A 234 -23.36 27.70 12.07
C VAL A 234 -23.72 28.38 13.38
N ASP A 235 -24.92 28.94 13.47
CA ASP A 235 -25.38 29.79 14.58
C ASP A 235 -25.98 28.98 15.74
N LYS A 236 -26.49 27.77 15.48
CA LYS A 236 -27.09 26.90 16.50
C LYS A 236 -26.86 25.42 16.18
N ILE A 237 -26.60 24.63 17.23
CA ILE A 237 -26.42 23.19 17.15
C ILE A 237 -27.35 22.53 18.17
N THR A 238 -28.17 21.58 17.72
CA THR A 238 -29.08 20.79 18.54
C THR A 238 -28.61 19.35 18.58
N ARG A 239 -28.55 18.79 19.79
CA ARG A 239 -28.13 17.41 20.05
C ARG A 239 -29.23 16.63 20.75
N ASP A 240 -29.33 15.35 20.44
CA ASP A 240 -30.21 14.44 21.17
C ASP A 240 -29.61 13.99 22.51
N LYS A 241 -30.36 13.15 23.23
CA LYS A 241 -29.95 12.60 24.54
C LYS A 241 -28.69 11.73 24.47
N SER A 242 -28.35 11.20 23.29
CA SER A 242 -27.15 10.39 23.07
C SER A 242 -25.92 11.24 22.67
N GLY A 243 -26.07 12.57 22.59
CA GLY A 243 -25.01 13.50 22.18
C GLY A 243 -24.85 13.63 20.66
N LYS A 244 -25.71 12.95 19.89
CA LYS A 244 -25.73 12.99 18.43
C LYS A 244 -26.30 14.33 17.99
N VAL A 245 -25.62 15.04 17.10
CA VAL A 245 -26.16 16.24 16.44
C VAL A 245 -27.31 15.83 15.53
N THR A 246 -28.49 16.40 15.74
CA THR A 246 -29.69 16.12 14.93
C THR A 246 -30.00 17.26 13.96
N GLU A 247 -29.78 18.50 14.42
CA GLU A 247 -30.11 19.70 13.68
C GLU A 247 -29.08 20.81 13.93
N LEU A 248 -28.70 21.51 12.87
CA LEU A 248 -27.91 22.72 12.89
C LEU A 248 -28.70 23.82 12.17
N VAL A 249 -28.57 25.05 12.64
CA VAL A 249 -29.09 26.24 11.97
C VAL A 249 -27.93 27.15 11.66
N GLY A 250 -27.85 27.61 10.42
CA GLY A 250 -26.77 28.46 9.94
C GLY A 250 -27.24 29.49 8.93
N ARG A 251 -26.32 30.40 8.58
CA ARG A 251 -26.53 31.43 7.58
C ARG A 251 -25.43 31.41 6.53
N LEU A 252 -25.82 31.51 5.27
CA LEU A 252 -24.91 31.56 4.13
C LEU A 252 -24.09 32.85 4.17
N ASN A 253 -22.80 32.71 3.85
CA ASN A 253 -21.87 33.80 3.64
C ASN A 253 -21.14 33.58 2.31
N LEU A 254 -21.86 33.83 1.21
CA LEU A 254 -21.35 33.57 -0.15
C LEU A 254 -20.23 34.54 -0.58
N GLU A 255 -20.13 35.70 0.08
CA GLU A 255 -19.03 36.66 -0.11
C GLU A 255 -17.76 36.23 0.65
N GLY A 256 -17.87 35.26 1.57
CA GLY A 256 -16.78 34.75 2.37
C GLY A 256 -15.73 33.99 1.55
N ASN A 257 -14.47 34.14 1.92
CA ASN A 257 -13.37 33.46 1.26
C ASN A 257 -13.22 32.01 1.79
N VAL A 258 -13.32 31.04 0.88
CA VAL A 258 -13.17 29.60 1.14
C VAL A 258 -11.79 29.22 1.72
N LYS A 259 -10.78 30.10 1.61
CA LYS A 259 -9.45 29.88 2.20
C LYS A 259 -9.40 30.18 3.71
N ASP A 260 -10.38 30.92 4.23
CA ASP A 260 -10.36 31.40 5.61
C ASP A 260 -11.01 30.42 6.59
N THR A 261 -11.72 29.42 6.06
CA THR A 261 -12.36 28.36 6.84
C THR A 261 -11.45 27.13 6.99
N LYS A 262 -11.43 26.54 8.19
CA LYS A 262 -10.68 25.31 8.45
C LYS A 262 -11.40 24.05 7.97
N LYS A 263 -12.73 24.04 7.98
CA LYS A 263 -13.58 22.87 7.70
C LYS A 263 -14.26 23.01 6.34
N LYS A 264 -14.04 22.01 5.48
CA LYS A 264 -14.70 21.89 4.16
C LYS A 264 -15.54 20.63 4.15
N ILE A 265 -16.86 20.80 4.05
CA ILE A 265 -17.82 19.72 4.22
C ILE A 265 -18.56 19.45 2.91
N HIS A 266 -18.79 18.17 2.63
CA HIS A 266 -19.69 17.76 1.56
C HIS A 266 -21.09 17.67 2.14
N TRP A 267 -22.08 17.81 1.27
CA TRP A 267 -23.47 17.92 1.67
C TRP A 267 -24.38 17.37 0.57
N VAL A 268 -25.54 16.88 0.97
CA VAL A 268 -26.59 16.40 0.06
C VAL A 268 -27.83 17.26 0.29
N PRO A 269 -28.51 17.78 -0.75
CA PRO A 269 -29.75 18.50 -0.57
C PRO A 269 -30.80 17.60 0.09
N LYS A 270 -31.44 18.07 1.17
CA LYS A 270 -32.53 17.37 1.82
C LYS A 270 -33.79 17.59 0.99
N LEU A 271 -34.06 16.65 0.10
CA LEU A 271 -35.25 16.60 -0.74
C LEU A 271 -35.95 15.28 -0.45
N ASP A 272 -36.93 15.30 0.45
CA ASP A 272 -37.44 14.11 1.15
C ASP A 272 -37.70 12.89 0.22
N GLU A 273 -38.27 13.11 -0.96
CA GLU A 273 -38.59 12.03 -1.91
C GLU A 273 -37.59 11.88 -3.08
N GLN A 274 -36.60 12.77 -3.18
CA GLN A 274 -35.70 12.88 -4.34
C GLN A 274 -34.25 12.46 -4.06
N VAL A 275 -33.87 12.26 -2.79
CA VAL A 275 -32.53 11.76 -2.45
C VAL A 275 -32.29 10.31 -2.88
N THR A 276 -31.07 9.95 -3.23
CA THR A 276 -30.76 8.56 -3.61
C THR A 276 -30.45 7.73 -2.37
N HIS A 277 -31.25 6.71 -2.05
CA HIS A 277 -30.88 5.75 -1.02
C HIS A 277 -29.80 4.80 -1.55
N LEU A 278 -28.70 4.68 -0.81
CA LEU A 278 -27.51 3.93 -1.18
C LEU A 278 -27.19 2.84 -0.16
N VAL A 279 -26.70 1.72 -0.66
CA VAL A 279 -25.89 0.77 0.11
C VAL A 279 -24.47 0.86 -0.43
N LEU A 280 -23.56 1.33 0.41
CA LEU A 280 -22.13 1.34 0.13
C LEU A 280 -21.54 0.01 0.61
N ARG A 281 -21.15 -0.84 -0.34
CA ARG A 281 -20.63 -2.17 -0.09
C ARG A 281 -19.10 -2.18 -0.15
N GLU A 282 -18.48 -2.55 0.94
CA GLU A 282 -17.03 -2.75 1.07
C GLU A 282 -16.72 -4.24 1.13
N PHE A 283 -15.61 -4.64 0.51
CA PHE A 283 -15.15 -6.03 0.45
C PHE A 283 -13.80 -6.18 1.12
N ASP A 284 -13.70 -7.13 2.04
CA ASP A 284 -12.43 -7.58 2.62
C ASP A 284 -11.98 -8.90 1.95
N HIS A 285 -10.81 -9.39 2.31
CA HIS A 285 -10.32 -10.70 1.91
C HIS A 285 -11.31 -11.80 2.28
N LEU A 286 -11.49 -12.76 1.38
CA LEU A 286 -12.39 -13.91 1.59
C LEU A 286 -11.85 -14.88 2.64
N VAL A 287 -10.53 -14.87 2.86
CA VAL A 287 -9.84 -15.69 3.86
C VAL A 287 -8.97 -14.84 4.78
N THR A 288 -8.75 -15.35 5.99
CA THR A 288 -7.95 -14.71 7.05
C THR A 288 -6.48 -15.11 7.03
N LYS A 289 -6.10 -16.09 6.20
CA LYS A 289 -4.73 -16.60 6.09
C LYS A 289 -4.00 -15.96 4.89
N PRO A 290 -2.81 -15.35 5.07
CA PRO A 290 -2.08 -14.69 3.98
C PRO A 290 -1.59 -15.66 2.90
N LYS A 291 -1.06 -16.82 3.31
CA LYS A 291 -0.56 -17.85 2.39
C LYS A 291 -1.32 -19.15 2.59
N MET A 292 -1.85 -19.65 1.48
CA MET A 292 -2.57 -20.93 1.42
C MET A 292 -1.61 -22.07 1.18
N GLU A 293 -1.77 -23.15 1.94
CA GLU A 293 -1.14 -24.45 1.75
C GLU A 293 -2.16 -25.45 1.19
N ASP A 294 -1.70 -26.56 0.62
CA ASP A 294 -2.58 -27.49 -0.10
C ASP A 294 -3.54 -28.25 0.82
N ASP A 295 -3.15 -28.50 2.06
CA ASP A 295 -3.85 -29.24 3.12
C ASP A 295 -4.69 -28.35 4.05
N ASP A 296 -4.71 -27.03 3.83
CA ASP A 296 -5.54 -26.11 4.62
C ASP A 296 -7.03 -26.46 4.54
N ASP A 297 -7.67 -26.58 5.70
CA ASP A 297 -9.13 -26.62 5.82
C ASP A 297 -9.70 -25.22 5.55
N LEU A 298 -10.50 -25.12 4.49
CA LEU A 298 -11.11 -23.87 4.06
C LEU A 298 -12.08 -23.32 5.11
N ASN A 299 -12.80 -24.18 5.85
CA ASN A 299 -13.80 -23.72 6.81
C ASN A 299 -13.18 -22.89 7.95
N GLY A 300 -11.99 -23.29 8.41
CA GLY A 300 -11.30 -22.63 9.52
C GLY A 300 -10.69 -21.26 9.19
N ILE A 301 -10.69 -20.85 7.92
CA ILE A 301 -9.99 -19.65 7.46
C ILE A 301 -10.89 -18.66 6.71
N ILE A 302 -12.19 -18.94 6.59
CA ILE A 302 -13.14 -18.00 5.95
C ILE A 302 -13.21 -16.73 6.78
N ASN A 303 -13.23 -15.58 6.11
CA ASN A 303 -13.52 -14.31 6.74
C ASN A 303 -15.04 -14.06 6.79
N PRO A 304 -15.68 -14.12 7.98
CA PRO A 304 -17.11 -13.87 8.11
C PRO A 304 -17.50 -12.41 7.86
N GLN A 305 -16.53 -11.49 7.91
CA GLN A 305 -16.72 -10.06 7.67
C GLN A 305 -16.13 -9.63 6.31
N SER A 306 -16.17 -10.52 5.32
CA SER A 306 -15.66 -10.24 3.96
C SER A 306 -16.53 -9.28 3.15
N VAL A 307 -17.74 -8.95 3.62
CA VAL A 307 -18.65 -7.96 3.02
C VAL A 307 -19.21 -7.08 4.13
N VAL A 308 -19.17 -5.77 3.95
CA VAL A 308 -19.78 -4.81 4.88
C VAL A 308 -20.61 -3.81 4.08
N ASP A 309 -21.90 -3.73 4.42
CA ASP A 309 -22.85 -2.82 3.80
C ASP A 309 -23.12 -1.64 4.76
N THR A 310 -22.89 -0.42 4.27
CA THR A 310 -23.20 0.83 5.00
C THR A 310 -24.30 1.58 4.27
N LYS A 311 -25.37 1.94 4.98
CA LYS A 311 -26.46 2.74 4.40
C LYS A 311 -26.07 4.21 4.30
N ALA A 312 -26.42 4.82 3.18
CA ALA A 312 -26.10 6.22 2.88
C ALA A 312 -27.21 6.89 2.08
N ILE A 313 -27.18 8.22 2.06
CA ILE A 313 -28.06 9.09 1.28
C ILE A 313 -27.17 9.87 0.32
N GLY A 314 -27.45 9.76 -0.97
CA GLY A 314 -26.68 10.38 -2.04
C GLY A 314 -27.44 11.46 -2.79
N ASP A 315 -26.67 12.23 -3.57
CA ASP A 315 -27.19 13.19 -4.55
C ASP A 315 -28.31 12.57 -5.42
N PRO A 316 -29.43 13.27 -5.68
CA PRO A 316 -30.52 12.79 -6.54
C PRO A 316 -30.08 12.30 -7.92
N LEU A 317 -29.02 12.88 -8.47
CA LEU A 317 -28.51 12.52 -9.80
C LEU A 317 -27.92 11.11 -9.86
N LEU A 318 -27.55 10.52 -8.72
CA LEU A 318 -27.03 9.15 -8.66
C LEU A 318 -28.05 8.13 -9.16
N ARG A 319 -29.37 8.39 -9.02
CA ARG A 319 -30.42 7.48 -9.49
C ARG A 319 -30.35 7.21 -11.00
N GLY A 320 -29.82 8.15 -11.77
CA GLY A 320 -29.70 8.04 -13.22
C GLY A 320 -28.50 7.21 -13.70
N LEU A 321 -27.64 6.74 -12.79
CA LEU A 321 -26.43 6.00 -13.17
C LEU A 321 -26.73 4.53 -13.46
N ALA A 322 -26.23 4.05 -14.60
CA ALA A 322 -26.35 2.66 -15.02
C ALA A 322 -25.37 1.76 -14.27
N LYS A 323 -25.65 0.44 -14.26
CA LYS A 323 -24.71 -0.58 -13.76
C LYS A 323 -23.35 -0.43 -14.45
N GLY A 324 -22.27 -0.56 -13.67
CA GLY A 324 -20.90 -0.38 -14.15
C GLY A 324 -20.40 1.06 -14.21
N SER A 325 -21.28 2.06 -13.98
CA SER A 325 -20.83 3.45 -13.91
C SER A 325 -19.90 3.64 -12.72
N MET A 326 -18.73 4.24 -12.94
CA MET A 326 -17.78 4.57 -11.87
C MET A 326 -17.94 6.01 -11.43
N MET A 327 -17.68 6.28 -10.15
CA MET A 327 -17.76 7.61 -9.56
C MET A 327 -16.83 7.75 -8.36
N GLN A 328 -16.58 8.99 -7.96
CA GLN A 328 -16.05 9.30 -6.65
C GLN A 328 -17.16 9.90 -5.78
N LEU A 329 -17.44 9.26 -4.65
CA LEU A 329 -18.20 9.91 -3.58
C LEU A 329 -17.27 10.85 -2.83
N GLU A 330 -17.61 12.13 -2.79
CA GLU A 330 -16.74 13.16 -2.22
C GLU A 330 -16.37 12.83 -0.78
N ARG A 331 -15.06 12.86 -0.47
CA ARG A 331 -14.50 12.48 0.83
C ARG A 331 -14.75 11.02 1.29
N ARG A 332 -15.46 10.20 0.50
CA ARG A 332 -15.71 8.75 0.74
C ARG A 332 -14.93 7.84 -0.21
N GLY A 333 -14.44 8.37 -1.33
CA GLY A 333 -13.55 7.69 -2.29
C GLY A 333 -14.29 7.10 -3.49
N TYR A 334 -13.72 6.09 -4.15
CA TYR A 334 -14.21 5.60 -5.45
C TYR A 334 -15.19 4.44 -5.32
N PHE A 335 -16.20 4.42 -6.19
CA PHE A 335 -17.27 3.42 -6.21
C PHE A 335 -17.70 3.08 -7.64
N ILE A 336 -18.24 1.88 -7.82
CA ILE A 336 -18.89 1.42 -9.06
C ILE A 336 -20.33 1.00 -8.76
N VAL A 337 -21.26 1.28 -9.68
CA VAL A 337 -22.65 0.82 -9.56
C VAL A 337 -22.74 -0.68 -9.79
N ASP A 338 -23.05 -1.45 -8.74
CA ASP A 338 -23.30 -2.89 -8.86
C ASP A 338 -24.78 -3.19 -9.11
N ARG A 339 -25.67 -2.44 -8.42
CA ARG A 339 -27.12 -2.46 -8.64
C ARG A 339 -27.65 -1.03 -8.82
N PRO A 340 -28.17 -0.68 -10.00
CA PRO A 340 -28.70 0.67 -10.26
C PRO A 340 -29.99 0.91 -9.47
N ALA A 341 -30.35 2.19 -9.28
CA ALA A 341 -31.60 2.56 -8.60
C ALA A 341 -32.85 2.14 -9.40
N PHE A 342 -32.75 2.17 -10.73
CA PHE A 342 -33.80 1.70 -11.64
C PHE A 342 -33.29 0.51 -12.45
N GLN A 343 -33.99 -0.62 -12.33
CA GLN A 343 -33.67 -1.82 -13.09
C GLN A 343 -34.54 -1.91 -14.35
N PRO A 344 -33.97 -2.25 -15.53
CA PRO A 344 -34.76 -2.50 -16.73
C PRO A 344 -35.83 -3.57 -16.47
N GLY A 345 -37.10 -3.26 -16.79
CA GLY A 345 -38.22 -4.21 -16.66
C GLY A 345 -38.90 -4.24 -15.28
N GLN A 346 -38.37 -3.55 -14.27
CA GLN A 346 -39.12 -3.24 -13.05
C GLN A 346 -39.77 -1.85 -13.20
N GLY A 347 -41.02 -1.70 -12.78
CA GLY A 347 -41.75 -0.42 -12.86
C GLY A 347 -41.04 0.72 -12.11
N MET A 348 -41.51 1.96 -12.29
CA MET A 348 -40.90 3.19 -11.73
C MET A 348 -40.90 3.31 -10.19
N THR A 349 -41.06 2.23 -9.44
CA THR A 349 -40.98 2.23 -7.98
C THR A 349 -39.58 1.77 -7.53
N PRO A 350 -38.70 2.67 -7.06
CA PRO A 350 -37.44 2.30 -6.44
C PRO A 350 -37.74 1.73 -5.04
N SER A 351 -38.12 0.45 -4.97
CA SER A 351 -38.37 -0.24 -3.69
C SER A 351 -37.06 -0.64 -3.00
N GLU A 352 -35.96 -0.74 -3.76
CA GLU A 352 -34.66 -1.16 -3.24
C GLU A 352 -33.60 -0.06 -3.42
N PRO A 353 -32.69 0.13 -2.44
CA PRO A 353 -31.63 1.12 -2.52
C PRO A 353 -30.65 0.79 -3.66
N MET A 354 -29.98 1.78 -4.22
CA MET A 354 -28.89 1.55 -5.18
C MET A 354 -27.68 0.95 -4.46
N VAL A 355 -27.00 -0.04 -5.04
CA VAL A 355 -25.80 -0.67 -4.44
C VAL A 355 -24.56 -0.18 -5.15
N LEU A 356 -23.66 0.43 -4.38
CA LEU A 356 -22.36 0.92 -4.83
C LEU A 356 -21.26 0.08 -4.20
N VAL A 357 -20.43 -0.54 -5.02
CA VAL A 357 -19.26 -1.29 -4.57
C VAL A 357 -18.06 -0.36 -4.47
N LYS A 358 -17.37 -0.40 -3.33
CA LYS A 358 -16.14 0.35 -3.09
C LYS A 358 -15.02 -0.15 -3.99
N ILE A 359 -14.43 0.76 -4.76
CA ILE A 359 -13.20 0.52 -5.52
C ILE A 359 -12.01 0.88 -4.61
N PRO A 360 -11.10 -0.06 -4.32
CA PRO A 360 -9.94 0.22 -3.49
C PRO A 360 -8.99 1.23 -4.13
N ASP A 361 -8.33 2.04 -3.29
CA ASP A 361 -7.48 3.15 -3.74
C ASP A 361 -5.97 2.84 -3.68
N GLY A 362 -5.63 1.59 -3.30
CA GLY A 362 -4.25 1.10 -3.17
C GLY A 362 -3.57 1.41 -1.84
N LYS A 363 -4.28 2.01 -0.87
CA LYS A 363 -3.78 2.11 0.51
C LYS A 363 -4.14 0.85 1.28
N SER A 364 -3.18 0.34 2.05
CA SER A 364 -3.32 -0.88 2.87
C SER A 364 -4.48 -0.92 3.87
N LYS A 365 -5.15 0.21 4.14
CA LYS A 365 -6.37 0.26 4.97
C LYS A 365 -7.66 -0.15 4.23
N ASP A 366 -7.65 -0.10 2.89
CA ASP A 366 -8.82 -0.39 2.05
C ASP A 366 -8.91 -1.87 1.65
N MET A 367 -7.88 -2.68 1.95
CA MET A 367 -7.78 -4.09 1.59
C MET A 367 -7.76 -5.06 2.79
N GLY A 368 -7.89 -4.55 4.02
CA GLY A 368 -8.01 -5.33 5.26
C GLY A 368 -8.72 -4.47 6.30
N MET A 369 -9.91 -4.84 6.75
CA MET A 369 -10.76 -3.93 7.53
C MET A 369 -10.14 -3.60 8.90
N LYS A 370 -9.50 -2.42 8.97
CA LYS A 370 -9.89 -1.39 9.94
C LYS A 370 -10.43 -0.19 9.15
N SER A 371 -11.53 -0.40 8.44
CA SER A 371 -12.32 0.70 7.89
C SER A 371 -12.77 1.59 9.04
N LYS A 372 -12.71 2.89 8.81
CA LYS A 372 -13.24 3.89 9.72
C LYS A 372 -14.74 4.03 9.47
N VAL A 373 -15.53 3.09 9.98
CA VAL A 373 -16.86 3.36 10.54
C VAL A 373 -17.08 2.34 11.66
N ASP A 374 -16.51 2.61 12.83
CA ASP A 374 -16.84 1.92 14.09
C ASP A 374 -17.40 2.99 15.03
N PRO A 375 -18.73 3.05 15.26
CA PRO A 375 -19.39 4.05 16.10
C PRO A 375 -18.90 4.05 17.56
N SER A 376 -18.16 3.02 18.00
CA SER A 376 -17.74 2.85 19.38
C SER A 376 -16.40 3.53 19.75
N LYS A 377 -15.69 4.16 18.79
CA LYS A 377 -14.36 4.78 19.05
C LYS A 377 -14.32 6.30 18.95
N LEU A 378 -15.48 6.96 19.07
CA LEU A 378 -15.63 8.39 19.29
C LEU A 378 -16.11 8.67 20.73
N GLN A 379 -15.20 8.59 21.71
CA GLN A 379 -15.31 9.35 22.96
C GLN A 379 -13.93 9.88 23.34
N GLY A 380 -13.88 11.18 23.60
CA GLY A 380 -12.67 11.99 23.68
C GLY A 380 -12.04 12.15 25.07
N ALA A 381 -10.80 12.63 25.02
CA ALA A 381 -9.99 13.41 25.96
C ALA A 381 -10.27 13.42 27.48
N ALA A 382 -9.20 13.03 28.20
CA ALA A 382 -8.60 13.65 29.40
C ALA A 382 -9.35 13.62 30.75
N GLY A 383 -8.86 12.73 31.63
CA GLY A 383 -8.29 13.14 32.92
C GLY A 383 -8.96 12.59 34.19
N GLN A 384 -8.30 11.65 34.89
CA GLN A 384 -7.96 11.80 36.31
C GLN A 384 -6.97 10.72 36.78
N LYS A 385 -6.06 11.14 37.66
CA LYS A 385 -5.05 10.34 38.37
C LYS A 385 -5.74 9.32 39.30
N GLY A 386 -5.16 8.12 39.39
CA GLY A 386 -5.53 7.12 40.41
C GLY A 386 -4.64 5.89 40.31
N GLU A 387 -3.58 5.89 41.12
CA GLU A 387 -2.95 4.77 41.84
C GLU A 387 -2.62 3.43 41.14
N LYS A 388 -1.35 3.05 41.30
CA LYS A 388 -0.87 1.67 41.16
C LYS A 388 -1.53 0.78 42.21
N PRO A 389 -1.87 -0.48 41.87
CA PRO A 389 -1.73 -1.57 42.82
C PRO A 389 -0.47 -2.38 42.50
N GLU A 390 0.28 -2.59 43.57
CA GLU A 390 1.45 -3.44 43.67
C GLU A 390 1.12 -4.91 43.38
N LYS A 391 2.20 -5.63 43.07
CA LYS A 391 2.29 -7.08 43.22
C LYS A 391 1.89 -7.46 44.65
N GLU A 392 0.96 -8.40 44.78
CA GLU A 392 0.96 -9.33 45.91
C GLU A 392 1.11 -10.76 45.42
N ALA A 393 2.04 -11.44 46.08
CA ALA A 393 2.37 -12.85 45.94
C ALA A 393 1.76 -13.62 47.11
N ALA A 394 1.29 -14.84 46.85
CA ALA A 394 1.24 -15.94 47.81
C ALA A 394 1.18 -17.24 46.98
N ALA A 395 2.26 -18.02 46.90
CA ALA A 395 2.62 -19.13 47.81
C ALA A 395 1.61 -20.30 47.74
N GLY A 396 1.97 -21.56 47.49
CA GLY A 396 3.24 -22.22 47.23
C GLY A 396 3.01 -23.74 47.17
N ALA A 397 3.91 -24.50 46.53
CA ALA A 397 4.13 -25.92 46.81
C ALA A 397 5.48 -26.41 46.22
N ALA A 398 6.46 -26.54 47.13
CA ALA A 398 7.63 -27.43 47.22
C ALA A 398 8.31 -28.07 45.98
N SER A 399 9.55 -27.61 45.69
CA SER A 399 10.89 -28.27 45.88
C SER A 399 11.12 -29.78 45.66
N PRO A 400 12.36 -30.26 45.29
CA PRO A 400 13.66 -29.76 45.79
C PRO A 400 14.86 -29.61 44.82
N LYS A 401 15.90 -29.00 45.41
CA LYS A 401 17.19 -28.43 44.95
C LYS A 401 18.29 -29.46 44.66
N VAL A 402 19.36 -29.02 43.95
CA VAL A 402 20.78 -29.28 44.32
C VAL A 402 21.66 -28.02 44.07
N ASN A 403 22.64 -27.86 44.98
CA ASN A 403 23.67 -26.84 45.25
C ASN A 403 24.64 -26.51 44.06
N GLY A 404 25.48 -25.46 44.10
CA GLY A 404 25.89 -24.57 45.19
C GLY A 404 26.94 -23.52 44.80
N ASP A 405 27.44 -22.84 45.86
CA ASP A 405 28.74 -22.14 46.02
C ASP A 405 29.07 -20.91 45.14
N ALA A 406 29.77 -19.86 45.57
CA ALA A 406 30.23 -19.36 46.87
C ALA A 406 30.71 -17.89 46.68
N LYS A 407 30.80 -17.19 47.83
CA LYS A 407 31.58 -15.98 48.22
C LYS A 407 32.66 -15.45 47.25
N ALA A 408 33.08 -14.18 47.21
CA ALA A 408 33.32 -13.16 48.26
C ALA A 408 33.38 -11.76 47.57
N GLY A 409 33.01 -10.63 48.18
CA GLY A 409 33.73 -9.90 49.24
C GLY A 409 34.30 -8.59 48.65
N LYS A 410 33.65 -7.43 48.89
CA LYS A 410 34.09 -6.31 49.79
C LYS A 410 35.43 -5.67 49.39
N ALA A 411 35.66 -4.36 49.39
CA ALA A 411 35.10 -3.22 50.14
C ALA A 411 35.52 -1.91 49.39
N ASP A 412 34.73 -0.83 49.41
CA ASP A 412 34.86 0.33 50.34
C ASP A 412 36.11 1.18 50.02
N LYS A 413 36.08 2.50 49.79
CA LYS A 413 35.50 3.62 50.55
C LYS A 413 35.70 4.90 49.70
N GLY A 414 34.75 5.83 49.63
CA GLY A 414 34.74 7.05 50.46
C GLY A 414 35.55 8.18 49.79
N ASP A 415 35.25 9.47 49.86
CA ASP A 415 34.26 10.28 50.57
C ASP A 415 34.41 11.71 49.98
N LYS A 416 33.33 12.54 50.00
CA LYS A 416 33.27 14.02 50.23
C LYS A 416 34.25 15.00 49.54
N ALA A 417 33.95 16.29 49.28
CA ALA A 417 32.82 17.17 49.51
C ALA A 417 33.11 18.55 48.83
N GLU A 418 32.02 19.29 48.61
CA GLU A 418 31.85 20.75 48.73
C GLU A 418 32.52 21.81 47.82
N LYS A 419 31.61 22.57 47.18
CA LYS A 419 31.41 24.04 47.12
C LYS A 419 32.60 24.98 46.86
N ALA A 420 32.38 25.90 45.91
CA ALA A 420 32.45 27.34 46.15
C ALA A 420 31.66 28.13 45.08
N ASP A 421 31.16 29.28 45.52
CA ASP A 421 30.23 30.24 44.89
C ASP A 421 30.95 31.59 44.59
N LYS A 422 30.24 32.49 43.90
CA LYS A 422 30.43 33.95 43.62
C LYS A 422 30.90 34.31 42.21
N GLY A 423 30.31 35.30 41.51
CA GLY A 423 29.21 36.22 41.84
C GLY A 423 28.94 37.25 40.71
N ASP A 424 27.81 37.98 40.82
CA ASP A 424 27.44 39.36 40.42
C ASP A 424 28.22 40.11 39.29
N LYS A 425 27.71 40.97 38.41
CA LYS A 425 26.52 41.84 38.13
C LYS A 425 26.67 42.24 36.63
N ALA A 426 25.70 42.64 35.79
CA ALA A 426 24.86 43.84 35.84
C ALA A 426 23.98 43.91 34.56
N ASP A 427 22.90 44.67 34.71
CA ASP A 427 21.83 45.03 33.78
C ASP A 427 22.26 45.81 32.51
N LYS A 428 21.63 45.52 31.36
CA LYS A 428 21.35 46.47 30.26
C LYS A 428 20.12 46.01 29.46
N GLY A 429 19.01 46.72 29.66
CA GLY A 429 17.82 46.63 28.83
C GLY A 429 18.06 46.97 27.35
N GLY A 430 17.34 46.25 26.47
CA GLY A 430 17.36 46.46 25.03
C GLY A 430 16.23 45.68 24.35
N LYS A 431 15.13 46.38 24.09
CA LYS A 431 13.97 46.06 23.23
C LYS A 431 14.09 44.77 22.41
N ALA A 432 13.21 43.81 22.71
CA ALA A 432 12.94 42.66 21.86
C ALA A 432 12.49 43.12 20.46
N LYS A 433 13.35 42.86 19.48
CA LYS A 433 13.03 42.94 18.05
C LYS A 433 12.00 41.88 17.71
N ALA A 434 10.90 42.30 17.09
CA ALA A 434 10.15 41.45 16.18
C ALA A 434 11.13 40.98 15.07
N LYS A 435 11.55 39.71 15.13
CA LYS A 435 12.12 39.02 13.97
C LYS A 435 10.95 38.38 13.23
N ALA A 436 10.76 38.82 11.99
CA ALA A 436 9.85 38.22 11.04
C ALA A 436 9.98 36.69 11.04
N ALA A 437 8.86 35.99 11.13
CA ALA A 437 8.80 34.56 10.91
C ALA A 437 9.35 34.27 9.50
N PRO A 438 10.26 33.28 9.32
CA PRO A 438 10.69 32.90 8.00
C PRO A 438 9.45 32.36 7.25
N GLY A 439 9.19 32.93 6.07
CA GLY A 439 8.12 32.48 5.19
C GLY A 439 8.21 30.97 4.98
N LYS A 440 7.05 30.30 4.94
CA LYS A 440 6.98 28.87 4.59
C LYS A 440 7.74 28.65 3.28
N ALA A 441 8.91 28.01 3.37
CA ALA A 441 9.62 27.50 2.21
C ALA A 441 8.65 26.60 1.42
N ALA A 442 8.64 26.73 0.09
CA ALA A 442 7.93 25.83 -0.78
C ALA A 442 8.31 24.37 -0.42
N GLU A 443 7.33 23.49 -0.31
CA GLU A 443 7.58 22.07 -0.01
C GLU A 443 8.40 21.47 -1.18
N ARG A 444 9.68 21.19 -0.94
CA ARG A 444 10.63 20.66 -1.95
C ARG A 444 10.07 19.36 -2.57
N PRO A 445 10.22 19.10 -3.89
CA PRO A 445 9.70 17.88 -4.53
C PRO A 445 10.19 16.58 -3.87
N LEU A 446 9.43 15.49 -3.99
CA LEU A 446 9.83 14.19 -3.40
C LEU A 446 10.94 13.52 -4.21
N GLU A 447 11.02 13.85 -5.49
CA GLU A 447 11.99 13.39 -6.49
C GLU A 447 13.32 14.16 -6.41
N ASP A 448 13.46 15.07 -5.45
CA ASP A 448 14.68 15.85 -5.23
C ASP A 448 15.74 15.01 -4.50
N PHE A 449 16.78 14.61 -5.23
CA PHE A 449 17.89 13.82 -4.72
C PHE A 449 18.63 14.51 -3.56
N SER A 450 18.66 15.85 -3.53
CA SER A 450 19.30 16.63 -2.47
C SER A 450 18.62 16.47 -1.11
N ARG A 451 17.49 15.77 -1.02
CA ARG A 451 16.88 15.36 0.26
C ARG A 451 17.67 14.25 0.95
N LEU A 452 18.38 13.41 0.20
CA LEU A 452 19.11 12.26 0.74
C LEU A 452 20.43 12.69 1.39
N ASN A 453 20.72 12.15 2.56
CA ASN A 453 22.03 12.29 3.21
C ASN A 453 22.83 11.01 3.02
N ILE A 454 23.29 10.77 1.79
CA ILE A 454 24.21 9.65 1.48
C ILE A 454 25.63 10.12 1.81
N ARG A 455 26.31 9.42 2.71
CA ARG A 455 27.66 9.76 3.16
C ARG A 455 28.65 8.65 2.89
N VAL A 456 29.90 9.03 2.68
CA VAL A 456 31.03 8.10 2.69
C VAL A 456 31.25 7.63 4.13
N GLY A 457 31.25 6.33 4.33
CA GLY A 457 31.49 5.69 5.62
C GLY A 457 32.63 4.70 5.57
N LYS A 458 33.34 4.52 6.68
CA LYS A 458 34.33 3.46 6.85
C LYS A 458 33.81 2.41 7.81
N ILE A 459 33.72 1.16 7.34
CA ILE A 459 33.33 0.05 8.20
C ILE A 459 34.50 -0.25 9.15
N THR A 460 34.32 0.00 10.45
CA THR A 460 35.36 -0.24 11.47
C THR A 460 35.27 -1.64 12.07
N LYS A 461 34.08 -2.24 12.04
CA LYS A 461 33.83 -3.57 12.60
C LYS A 461 32.59 -4.19 11.96
N VAL A 462 32.62 -5.51 11.75
CA VAL A 462 31.47 -6.30 11.28
C VAL A 462 31.36 -7.56 12.13
N TRP A 463 30.15 -7.99 12.48
CA TRP A 463 29.93 -9.28 13.14
C TRP A 463 28.55 -9.85 12.79
N PRO A 464 28.36 -11.19 12.85
CA PRO A 464 27.06 -11.80 12.63
C PRO A 464 26.00 -11.32 13.63
N HIS A 465 24.77 -11.06 13.17
CA HIS A 465 23.67 -10.71 14.06
C HIS A 465 23.35 -11.88 15.01
N PRO A 466 23.15 -11.64 16.32
CA PRO A 466 23.05 -12.71 17.34
C PRO A 466 21.85 -13.64 17.17
N SER A 467 20.78 -13.17 16.51
CA SER A 467 19.52 -13.93 16.36
C SER A 467 19.02 -14.00 14.91
N ALA A 468 19.81 -13.57 13.92
CA ALA A 468 19.37 -13.53 12.52
C ALA A 468 20.49 -14.00 11.58
N GLU A 469 20.26 -15.12 10.90
CA GLU A 469 21.30 -15.78 10.10
C GLU A 469 21.70 -15.03 8.83
N LYS A 470 20.83 -14.13 8.35
CA LYS A 470 21.06 -13.35 7.11
C LYS A 470 21.62 -11.95 7.36
N LEU A 471 21.77 -11.55 8.62
CA LEU A 471 22.17 -10.18 8.96
C LEU A 471 23.60 -10.12 9.48
N TYR A 472 24.30 -9.07 9.06
CA TYR A 472 25.46 -8.53 9.77
C TYR A 472 25.04 -7.33 10.60
N CYS A 473 25.79 -7.09 11.67
CA CYS A 473 25.84 -5.84 12.41
C CYS A 473 27.18 -5.18 12.12
N GLU A 474 27.16 -3.88 11.87
CA GLU A 474 28.34 -3.09 11.52
C GLU A 474 28.48 -1.85 12.41
N GLU A 475 29.73 -1.52 12.73
CA GLU A 475 30.11 -0.17 13.15
C GLU A 475 30.67 0.57 11.93
N ILE A 476 30.04 1.68 11.57
CA ILE A 476 30.44 2.48 10.41
C ILE A 476 30.71 3.92 10.86
N ASP A 477 31.95 4.36 10.71
CA ASP A 477 32.35 5.74 10.94
C ASP A 477 31.87 6.61 9.78
N LEU A 478 31.03 7.61 10.07
CA LEU A 478 30.50 8.60 9.13
C LEU A 478 31.04 10.02 9.41
N GLY A 479 32.12 10.15 10.20
CA GLY A 479 32.71 11.44 10.55
C GLY A 479 31.88 12.25 11.56
N GLU A 480 30.99 11.59 12.31
CA GLU A 480 30.06 12.21 13.27
C GLU A 480 30.55 12.15 14.73
N GLY A 481 31.81 11.76 14.95
CA GLY A 481 32.44 11.64 16.27
C GLY A 481 32.25 10.27 16.96
N ALA A 482 31.23 9.50 16.56
CA ALA A 482 31.07 8.10 16.96
C ALA A 482 30.59 7.25 15.75
N PRO A 483 31.05 5.99 15.63
CA PRO A 483 30.52 5.08 14.61
C PRO A 483 29.03 4.81 14.79
N ARG A 484 28.29 4.73 13.69
CA ARG A 484 26.89 4.31 13.70
C ARG A 484 26.79 2.80 13.73
N GLN A 485 25.79 2.31 14.46
CA GLN A 485 25.39 0.91 14.48
C GLN A 485 24.40 0.67 13.35
N ILE A 486 24.76 -0.15 12.38
CA ILE A 486 23.94 -0.49 11.22
C ILE A 486 23.79 -2.01 11.17
N ALA A 487 22.64 -2.48 10.67
CA ALA A 487 22.48 -3.89 10.35
C ALA A 487 22.09 -4.04 8.87
N SER A 488 22.76 -4.95 8.18
CA SER A 488 22.60 -5.16 6.75
C SER A 488 22.32 -6.63 6.42
N GLY A 489 21.61 -6.87 5.32
CA GLY A 489 21.32 -8.21 4.79
C GLY A 489 22.46 -8.85 4.00
N LEU A 490 23.72 -8.45 4.26
CA LEU A 490 24.85 -8.77 3.38
C LEU A 490 25.50 -10.13 3.63
N ARG A 491 25.08 -10.86 4.68
CA ARG A 491 25.71 -12.13 5.08
C ARG A 491 25.60 -13.26 4.06
N ALA A 492 24.61 -13.22 3.19
CA ALA A 492 24.48 -14.17 2.08
C ALA A 492 25.33 -13.81 0.85
N HIS A 493 25.93 -12.62 0.82
CA HIS A 493 26.53 -12.03 -0.37
C HIS A 493 28.01 -11.67 -0.21
N LEU A 494 28.44 -11.29 1.00
CA LEU A 494 29.79 -10.85 1.30
C LEU A 494 30.32 -11.55 2.55
N LYS A 495 31.63 -11.77 2.60
CA LYS A 495 32.29 -12.26 3.82
C LYS A 495 32.65 -11.09 4.73
N GLN A 496 32.77 -11.35 6.04
CA GLN A 496 33.08 -10.32 7.04
C GLN A 496 34.40 -9.60 6.71
N GLU A 497 35.42 -10.36 6.31
CA GLU A 497 36.76 -9.88 6.01
C GLU A 497 36.81 -9.02 4.74
N GLU A 498 35.81 -9.15 3.86
CA GLU A 498 35.70 -8.36 2.63
C GLU A 498 35.02 -7.00 2.87
N MET A 499 34.38 -6.83 4.03
CA MET A 499 33.64 -5.62 4.40
C MET A 499 34.44 -4.75 5.39
N GLU A 500 35.10 -5.37 6.36
CA GLU A 500 35.83 -4.65 7.41
C GLU A 500 36.96 -3.80 6.82
N GLY A 501 37.02 -2.52 7.21
CA GLY A 501 37.98 -1.54 6.71
C GLY A 501 37.62 -0.90 5.35
N GLN A 502 36.59 -1.38 4.65
CA GLN A 502 36.18 -0.80 3.36
C GLN A 502 35.51 0.56 3.52
N LEU A 503 35.70 1.41 2.51
CA LEU A 503 34.86 2.58 2.30
C LEU A 503 33.57 2.17 1.58
N VAL A 504 32.45 2.65 2.10
CA VAL A 504 31.10 2.41 1.60
C VAL A 504 30.31 3.71 1.55
N THR A 505 29.16 3.68 0.89
CA THR A 505 28.19 4.77 0.99
C THR A 505 27.02 4.34 1.88
N VAL A 506 26.55 5.27 2.73
CA VAL A 506 25.51 5.01 3.73
C VAL A 506 24.44 6.09 3.64
N LEU A 507 23.18 5.70 3.51
CA LEU A 507 22.06 6.62 3.65
C LEU A 507 21.79 6.88 5.15
N ALA A 508 22.11 8.08 5.59
CA ALA A 508 22.26 8.44 7.01
C ALA A 508 21.05 9.20 7.61
N ASN A 509 20.07 9.63 6.81
CA ASN A 509 18.89 10.36 7.31
C ASN A 509 17.59 9.52 7.27
N LEU A 510 17.71 8.19 7.23
CA LEU A 510 16.62 7.28 7.54
C LEU A 510 16.36 7.26 9.06
N LYS A 511 15.11 7.09 9.45
CA LYS A 511 14.78 6.85 10.86
C LYS A 511 15.35 5.49 11.30
N PRO A 512 15.93 5.40 12.51
CA PRO A 512 16.38 4.12 13.05
C PRO A 512 15.25 3.08 13.05
N ARG A 513 15.58 1.85 12.64
CA ARG A 513 14.65 0.71 12.64
C ARG A 513 15.27 -0.47 13.36
N LYS A 514 14.46 -1.20 14.13
CA LYS A 514 14.89 -2.44 14.77
C LYS A 514 14.79 -3.60 13.79
N LEU A 515 15.93 -4.17 13.39
CA LEU A 515 16.04 -5.38 12.60
C LEU A 515 16.31 -6.54 13.56
N VAL A 516 15.29 -7.37 13.81
CA VAL A 516 15.37 -8.51 14.75
C VAL A 516 15.93 -8.12 16.13
N GLY A 517 15.51 -6.95 16.63
CA GLY A 517 15.91 -6.43 17.94
C GLY A 517 17.15 -5.52 17.93
N PHE A 518 17.97 -5.55 16.88
CA PHE A 518 19.12 -4.64 16.72
C PHE A 518 18.70 -3.33 16.06
N GLU A 519 19.02 -2.19 16.67
CA GLU A 519 18.67 -0.87 16.14
C GLU A 519 19.66 -0.44 15.05
N SER A 520 19.22 -0.43 13.80
CA SER A 520 19.99 0.06 12.66
C SER A 520 19.75 1.55 12.44
N GLN A 521 20.82 2.35 12.44
CA GLN A 521 20.80 3.82 12.35
C GLN A 521 21.16 4.34 10.95
N GLY A 522 20.99 3.52 9.92
CA GLY A 522 21.29 3.85 8.54
C GLY A 522 21.08 2.65 7.62
N MET A 523 21.49 2.81 6.37
CA MET A 523 21.43 1.77 5.34
C MET A 523 22.71 1.81 4.51
N VAL A 524 23.44 0.70 4.45
CA VAL A 524 24.60 0.56 3.57
C VAL A 524 24.11 0.39 2.14
N MET A 525 24.54 1.28 1.25
CA MET A 525 24.09 1.28 -0.15
C MET A 525 24.81 0.20 -0.95
N CYS A 526 24.04 -0.66 -1.62
CA CYS A 526 24.57 -1.74 -2.44
C CYS A 526 23.92 -1.77 -3.82
N ALA A 527 24.71 -2.10 -4.85
CA ALA A 527 24.17 -2.42 -6.17
C ALA A 527 23.73 -3.90 -6.20
N THR A 528 22.52 -4.14 -6.69
CA THR A 528 21.98 -5.48 -6.90
C THR A 528 21.71 -5.70 -8.38
N SER A 529 22.32 -6.72 -8.96
CA SER A 529 22.09 -7.12 -10.35
C SER A 529 20.79 -7.91 -10.51
N ALA A 530 20.34 -8.09 -11.75
CA ALA A 530 19.13 -8.85 -12.07
C ALA A 530 19.19 -10.33 -11.66
N ASP A 531 20.39 -10.92 -11.62
CA ASP A 531 20.66 -12.28 -11.14
C ASP A 531 20.85 -12.38 -9.62
N GLY A 532 20.67 -11.27 -8.89
CA GLY A 532 20.70 -11.25 -7.42
C GLY A 532 22.09 -11.16 -6.79
N LYS A 533 23.12 -10.82 -7.58
CA LYS A 533 24.45 -10.49 -7.05
C LYS A 533 24.40 -9.11 -6.40
N VAL A 534 24.88 -9.03 -5.16
CA VAL A 534 24.92 -7.80 -4.37
C VAL A 534 26.36 -7.36 -4.15
N GLU A 535 26.67 -6.10 -4.44
CA GLU A 535 27.99 -5.50 -4.25
C GLU A 535 27.88 -4.15 -3.55
N LEU A 536 28.85 -3.82 -2.69
CA LEU A 536 28.91 -2.51 -2.02
C LEU A 536 29.08 -1.38 -3.06
N MET A 537 28.40 -0.25 -2.82
CA MET A 537 28.71 1.00 -3.51
C MET A 537 29.91 1.66 -2.83
N GLN A 538 31.07 1.58 -3.48
CA GLN A 538 32.39 1.97 -2.97
C GLN A 538 32.82 3.33 -3.52
N PRO A 539 33.09 4.30 -2.63
CA PRO A 539 33.79 5.54 -2.98
C PRO A 539 35.21 5.27 -3.49
N PRO A 540 35.77 6.16 -4.35
CA PRO A 540 37.13 6.00 -4.86
C PRO A 540 38.17 6.22 -3.76
N ALA A 541 39.39 5.71 -4.00
CA ALA A 541 40.53 5.95 -3.12
C ALA A 541 40.81 7.46 -3.02
N GLY A 542 40.80 8.01 -1.80
CA GLY A 542 40.94 9.44 -1.54
C GLY A 542 39.66 10.14 -1.10
N ALA A 543 38.50 9.46 -1.19
CA ALA A 543 37.24 9.95 -0.63
C ALA A 543 37.33 10.09 0.90
N GLN A 544 36.77 11.17 1.45
CA GLN A 544 36.86 11.52 2.86
C GLN A 544 35.69 10.93 3.64
N VAL A 545 35.97 10.29 4.77
CA VAL A 545 34.93 9.76 5.67
C VAL A 545 34.03 10.92 6.14
N GLY A 546 32.72 10.73 6.01
CA GLY A 546 31.68 11.70 6.35
C GLY A 546 31.32 12.69 5.25
N GLU A 547 32.07 12.74 4.14
CA GLU A 547 31.69 13.59 3.01
C GLU A 547 30.36 13.12 2.40
N ARG A 548 29.59 14.07 1.89
CA ARG A 548 28.29 13.80 1.28
C ARG A 548 28.46 13.46 -0.19
N VAL A 549 27.82 12.39 -0.62
CA VAL A 549 27.71 12.02 -2.04
C VAL A 549 26.77 12.99 -2.73
N VAL A 550 27.22 13.54 -3.86
CA VAL A 550 26.44 14.47 -4.70
C VAL A 550 26.08 13.80 -6.02
N ALA A 551 25.01 14.24 -6.67
CA ALA A 551 24.67 13.79 -8.01
C ALA A 551 25.11 14.86 -9.02
N GLU A 552 25.98 14.49 -9.96
CA GLU A 552 26.57 15.39 -10.95
C GLU A 552 25.49 16.09 -11.79
N GLY A 553 25.57 17.42 -11.88
CA GLY A 553 24.61 18.22 -12.65
C GLY A 553 23.27 18.48 -11.95
N LEU A 554 23.05 17.96 -10.73
CA LEU A 554 21.90 18.31 -9.89
C LEU A 554 22.28 19.38 -8.86
N GLU A 555 21.36 20.30 -8.58
CA GLU A 555 21.52 21.28 -7.51
C GLU A 555 21.44 20.59 -6.14
N MET A 556 22.53 20.67 -5.38
CA MET A 556 22.63 20.02 -4.07
C MET A 556 22.29 20.98 -2.94
N LEU A 557 21.01 21.00 -2.55
CA LEU A 557 20.53 21.70 -1.34
C LEU A 557 20.88 20.92 -0.06
N GLU A 558 20.71 21.57 1.10
CA GLU A 558 20.82 20.92 2.42
C GLU A 558 19.94 19.68 2.52
N ALA A 559 20.51 18.59 3.06
CA ALA A 559 19.79 17.33 3.24
C ALA A 559 18.66 17.49 4.27
N ASP A 560 17.63 16.65 4.18
CA ASP A 560 16.63 16.59 5.23
C ASP A 560 17.25 16.01 6.51
N ASP A 561 16.96 16.59 7.69
CA ASP A 561 17.40 16.03 8.98
C ASP A 561 16.91 14.58 9.17
N LYS A 562 15.68 14.31 8.75
CA LYS A 562 15.04 12.99 8.70
C LYS A 562 14.10 12.92 7.51
N LEU A 563 14.16 11.84 6.74
CA LEU A 563 13.22 11.61 5.63
C LEU A 563 11.79 11.41 6.18
N ASN A 564 10.84 12.23 5.73
CA ASN A 564 9.51 12.38 6.36
C ASN A 564 8.63 11.12 6.23
N GLU A 565 8.15 10.58 7.36
CA GLU A 565 7.43 9.30 7.45
C GLU A 565 5.90 9.46 7.51
N LYS A 566 5.28 9.99 6.45
CA LYS A 566 3.86 9.71 6.20
C LYS A 566 3.76 8.57 5.19
N THR A 567 2.95 7.57 5.48
CA THR A 567 2.65 6.46 4.56
C THR A 567 2.22 7.02 3.20
N GLY A 568 3.04 6.75 2.17
CA GLY A 568 2.84 7.24 0.80
C GLY A 568 3.62 8.48 0.37
N LYS A 569 4.56 9.01 1.18
CA LYS A 569 5.40 10.18 0.84
C LYS A 569 6.85 10.11 1.33
N ALA A 570 7.47 8.93 1.39
CA ALA A 570 8.87 8.82 1.78
C ALA A 570 9.77 9.16 0.58
N PRO A 571 10.62 10.22 0.63
CA PRO A 571 11.46 10.61 -0.50
C PRO A 571 12.34 9.46 -1.01
N TRP A 572 12.89 8.63 -0.10
CA TRP A 572 13.67 7.46 -0.49
C TRP A 572 12.90 6.47 -1.37
N GLU A 573 11.62 6.19 -1.10
CA GLU A 573 10.83 5.27 -1.93
C GLU A 573 10.52 5.82 -3.33
N VAL A 574 10.49 7.15 -3.47
CA VAL A 574 10.30 7.83 -4.76
C VAL A 574 11.61 7.92 -5.53
N LEU A 575 12.73 8.15 -4.84
CA LEU A 575 14.06 8.32 -5.43
C LEU A 575 14.72 6.98 -5.79
N ARG A 576 14.52 5.93 -4.97
CA ARG A 576 15.18 4.62 -5.12
C ARG A 576 15.06 4.00 -6.52
N PRO A 577 13.90 4.03 -7.22
CA PRO A 577 13.81 3.50 -8.58
C PRO A 577 14.74 4.19 -9.59
N GLY A 578 15.11 5.45 -9.35
CA GLY A 578 16.06 6.19 -10.18
C GLY A 578 17.52 5.92 -9.82
N CYS A 579 17.80 5.30 -8.67
CA CYS A 579 19.15 5.00 -8.19
C CYS A 579 19.65 3.67 -8.80
N VAL A 580 20.48 3.74 -9.83
CA VAL A 580 21.00 2.57 -10.56
C VAL A 580 22.47 2.72 -10.91
N THR A 581 23.18 1.61 -11.13
CA THR A 581 24.54 1.66 -11.70
C THR A 581 24.49 1.81 -13.22
N ASN A 582 25.35 2.65 -13.80
CA ASN A 582 25.45 2.80 -15.25
C ASN A 582 26.34 1.70 -15.90
N GLY A 583 26.56 1.78 -17.22
CA GLY A 583 27.44 0.84 -17.94
C GLY A 583 28.90 0.86 -17.47
N SER A 584 29.34 1.97 -16.88
CA SER A 584 30.65 2.14 -16.23
C SER A 584 30.65 1.72 -14.76
N LYS A 585 29.55 1.10 -14.27
CA LYS A 585 29.37 0.61 -12.89
C LYS A 585 29.37 1.73 -11.84
N GLN A 586 29.19 2.97 -12.27
CA GLN A 586 29.08 4.12 -11.38
C GLN A 586 27.65 4.23 -10.87
N GLY A 587 27.47 4.59 -9.60
CA GLY A 587 26.15 4.89 -9.08
C GLY A 587 25.58 6.13 -9.75
N THR A 588 24.29 6.10 -10.09
CA THR A 588 23.62 7.24 -10.72
C THR A 588 22.23 7.41 -10.12
N TYR A 589 21.71 8.63 -10.16
CA TYR A 589 20.28 8.91 -9.98
C TYR A 589 19.73 9.56 -11.26
N ASN A 590 18.82 8.88 -11.97
CA ASN A 590 18.28 9.32 -13.26
C ASN A 590 19.38 9.74 -14.26
N GLY A 591 20.50 9.00 -14.27
CA GLY A 591 21.66 9.26 -15.14
C GLY A 591 22.71 10.23 -14.56
N ALA A 592 22.38 11.00 -13.52
CA ALA A 592 23.35 11.87 -12.83
C ALA A 592 24.29 11.04 -11.95
N VAL A 593 25.60 11.13 -12.18
CA VAL A 593 26.60 10.27 -11.52
C VAL A 593 26.79 10.66 -10.06
N TRP A 594 26.86 9.67 -9.18
CA TRP A 594 27.19 9.84 -7.77
C TRP A 594 28.67 10.15 -7.62
N MET A 595 28.99 11.35 -7.14
CA MET A 595 30.34 11.87 -7.02
C MET A 595 30.69 12.14 -5.57
N THR A 596 31.97 11.97 -5.26
CA THR A 596 32.64 12.49 -4.08
C THR A 596 33.73 13.48 -4.49
N SER A 597 34.42 14.10 -3.54
CA SER A 597 35.55 14.99 -3.83
C SER A 597 36.69 14.30 -4.60
N ALA A 598 36.80 12.97 -4.50
CA ALA A 598 37.85 12.17 -5.13
C ALA A 598 37.40 11.45 -6.42
N GLY A 599 36.13 11.58 -6.83
CA GLY A 599 35.60 10.99 -8.06
C GLY A 599 34.30 10.20 -7.89
N PRO A 600 33.92 9.38 -8.89
CA PRO A 600 32.64 8.69 -8.90
C PRO A 600 32.60 7.49 -7.93
N VAL A 601 31.45 7.29 -7.27
CA VAL A 601 31.15 6.10 -6.48
C VAL A 601 30.84 4.94 -7.43
N THR A 602 31.48 3.79 -7.23
CA THR A 602 31.38 2.63 -8.14
C THR A 602 31.09 1.33 -7.40
N CYS A 603 30.68 0.29 -8.12
CA CYS A 603 30.72 -1.09 -7.63
C CYS A 603 31.68 -1.93 -8.49
N LYS A 604 32.00 -3.15 -8.06
CA LYS A 604 33.07 -3.97 -8.66
C LYS A 604 32.70 -4.42 -10.09
N SER A 605 31.47 -4.89 -10.29
CA SER A 605 31.04 -5.53 -11.53
C SER A 605 29.57 -5.36 -11.91
N VAL A 606 28.70 -4.91 -11.00
CA VAL A 606 27.26 -4.77 -11.29
C VAL A 606 26.98 -3.55 -12.18
N ALA A 607 26.72 -3.76 -13.47
CA ALA A 607 26.22 -2.73 -14.39
C ALA A 607 24.69 -2.80 -14.50
N SER A 608 24.01 -1.66 -14.61
CA SER A 608 22.54 -1.57 -14.69
C SER A 608 21.81 -2.23 -13.49
N GLY A 609 22.45 -2.27 -12.32
CA GLY A 609 21.85 -2.81 -11.10
C GLY A 609 21.11 -1.73 -10.29
N ALA A 610 20.07 -2.15 -9.57
CA ALA A 610 19.36 -1.26 -8.66
C ALA A 610 20.22 -0.99 -7.42
N ILE A 611 20.27 0.27 -6.97
CA ILE A 611 21.00 0.66 -5.76
C ILE A 611 20.02 0.82 -4.61
N SER A 612 20.23 0.05 -3.54
CA SER A 612 19.40 0.12 -2.33
C SER A 612 20.15 -0.17 -1.06
#